data_AF-A0A453PRK3-F1
#
_entry.id   AF-A0A453PRK3-F1
#
_cell.length_a   1.000
_cell.length_b   1.000
_cell.length_c   1.000
_cell.angle_alpha   90.00
_cell.angle_beta   90.00
_cell.angle_gamma   90.00
#
_symmetry.space_group_name_H-M   'P 1'
#
loop_
_entity.id
_entity.type
_entity.pdbx_description
1 polymer ?
#
loop_
_entity_poly.entity_id
_entity_poly.type
_entity_poly.pdbx_seq_one_letter_code
_entity_poly.pdbx_strand_id
1 'polypeptide(L)'
;MTGDVSSLTNCFSLNVLNISYNNLAGVVPTDNNFSRFSPDSFLGNPGLCGSWRGSSCPSSSHAKRFSVSRAVILGIAIGGFAILLLILAAACWPHSPAVSTDFSVSKQEIHAVLSSNVPPKLVILHMNMALHVYDDIMRMTENLSEKYIIGYGASSTVYKCVLKNCKPVAIKKLYAHYPQSVKEFETELETIGSIKHRNLVSLQAYSLSPAGNLLFYEYMESGSLWDVLHAPSSKKTKLDWEARLQIALGTAQGLAYLHHDCSPRIIHRDVKSKNILLDKDYVAHLADFGIAKSVCISKTHTSTYVMGTIGYIDPEYARTSRLNEKSDVYSYGIVLLELLTGKKPVDNECNLHHLVTNFH
;
A
#
# COMPACT_ATOMS: atom_id res chain seq x y z
N MET A 1 -18.59 -47.41 52.85
CA MET A 1 -17.85 -46.28 52.25
C MET A 1 -17.67 -45.17 53.28
N THR A 2 -16.59 -44.39 53.17
CA THR A 2 -16.27 -43.24 54.02
C THR A 2 -15.99 -42.03 53.13
N GLY A 3 -16.48 -40.84 53.47
CA GLY A 3 -16.27 -39.63 52.67
C GLY A 3 -17.37 -38.58 52.84
N ASP A 4 -17.19 -37.43 52.19
CA ASP A 4 -18.15 -36.33 52.17
C ASP A 4 -19.12 -36.44 50.97
N VAL A 5 -20.40 -36.21 51.23
CA VAL A 5 -21.48 -36.22 50.22
C VAL A 5 -21.35 -35.04 49.24
N SER A 6 -20.58 -34.00 49.55
CA SER A 6 -20.38 -32.83 48.69
C SER A 6 -19.95 -33.17 47.26
N SER A 7 -19.19 -34.26 47.06
CA SER A 7 -18.76 -34.70 45.72
C SER A 7 -19.90 -35.23 44.85
N LEU A 8 -21.02 -35.65 45.44
CA LEU A 8 -22.20 -36.15 44.73
C LEU A 8 -23.06 -35.00 44.16
N THR A 9 -22.83 -33.74 44.57
CA THR A 9 -23.55 -32.54 44.08
C THR A 9 -23.48 -32.37 42.56
N ASN A 10 -22.41 -32.83 41.92
CA ASN A 10 -22.18 -32.70 40.49
C ASN A 10 -22.70 -33.90 39.66
N CYS A 11 -23.40 -34.84 40.29
CA CYS A 11 -23.97 -36.01 39.60
C CYS A 11 -25.42 -35.75 39.15
N PHE A 12 -25.59 -35.11 37.99
CA PHE A 12 -26.89 -34.67 37.48
C PHE A 12 -27.77 -35.78 36.86
N SER A 13 -27.23 -36.99 36.62
CA SER A 13 -27.89 -38.06 35.84
C SER A 13 -28.33 -39.29 36.64
N LEU A 14 -28.26 -39.26 37.97
CA LEU A 14 -28.68 -40.41 38.79
C LEU A 14 -30.19 -40.63 38.67
N ASN A 15 -30.66 -41.87 38.60
CA ASN A 15 -32.11 -42.19 38.65
C ASN A 15 -32.48 -42.94 39.94
N VAL A 16 -31.51 -43.60 40.57
CA VAL A 16 -31.64 -44.30 41.84
C VAL A 16 -30.41 -43.97 42.68
N LEU A 17 -30.61 -43.67 43.96
CA LEU A 17 -29.54 -43.43 44.92
C LEU A 17 -29.93 -44.11 46.23
N ASN A 18 -29.07 -44.99 46.76
CA ASN A 18 -29.18 -45.53 48.10
C ASN A 18 -27.78 -45.59 48.71
N ILE A 19 -27.54 -44.75 49.71
CA ILE A 19 -26.28 -44.66 50.45
C ILE A 19 -26.49 -44.91 51.94
N SER A 20 -27.59 -45.59 52.29
CA SER A 20 -27.92 -45.91 53.68
C SER A 20 -26.87 -46.85 54.32
N TYR A 21 -26.75 -46.79 55.65
CA TYR A 21 -25.88 -47.62 56.48
C TYR A 21 -24.41 -47.60 56.06
N ASN A 22 -23.90 -46.40 55.79
CA ASN A 22 -22.48 -46.15 55.54
C ASN A 22 -21.90 -45.23 56.63
N ASN A 23 -20.65 -44.78 56.45
CA ASN A 23 -20.00 -43.84 57.35
C ASN A 23 -19.68 -42.52 56.61
N LEU A 24 -20.70 -41.98 55.95
CA LEU A 24 -20.63 -40.71 55.22
C LEU A 24 -20.93 -39.54 56.17
N ALA A 25 -20.33 -38.38 55.87
CA ALA A 25 -20.53 -37.15 56.64
C ALA A 25 -20.81 -35.95 55.74
N GLY A 26 -21.39 -34.88 56.29
CA GLY A 26 -21.65 -33.63 55.59
C GLY A 26 -23.14 -33.29 55.43
N VAL A 27 -23.41 -32.14 54.83
CA VAL A 27 -24.78 -31.64 54.59
C VAL A 27 -25.29 -32.22 53.27
N VAL A 28 -26.43 -32.91 53.30
CA VAL A 28 -27.12 -33.31 52.06
C VAL A 28 -27.67 -32.05 51.39
N PRO A 29 -27.25 -31.72 50.16
CA PRO A 29 -27.74 -30.56 49.45
C PRO A 29 -29.26 -30.63 49.29
N THR A 30 -29.97 -29.58 49.67
CA THR A 30 -31.42 -29.46 49.44
C THR A 30 -31.74 -28.96 48.04
N ASP A 31 -30.75 -28.40 47.34
CA ASP A 31 -30.89 -27.87 45.99
C ASP A 31 -30.76 -29.00 44.95
N ASN A 32 -31.58 -28.93 43.90
CA ASN A 32 -31.62 -29.90 42.78
C ASN A 32 -32.01 -31.35 43.19
N ASN A 33 -31.52 -32.30 42.39
CA ASN A 33 -31.84 -33.72 42.28
C ASN A 33 -31.79 -34.55 43.58
N PHE A 34 -31.33 -34.02 44.71
CA PHE A 34 -31.27 -34.76 45.97
C PHE A 34 -32.60 -34.76 46.74
N SER A 35 -33.43 -33.74 46.51
CA SER A 35 -34.78 -33.62 47.10
C SER A 35 -35.75 -34.72 46.62
N ARG A 36 -35.48 -35.37 45.48
CA ARG A 36 -36.36 -36.41 44.90
C ARG A 36 -36.14 -37.81 45.48
N PHE A 37 -35.04 -38.05 46.19
CA PHE A 37 -34.73 -39.36 46.75
C PHE A 37 -35.36 -39.51 48.13
N SER A 38 -35.89 -40.70 48.44
CA SER A 38 -36.49 -40.97 49.75
C SER A 38 -35.49 -40.72 50.88
N PRO A 39 -35.91 -40.13 52.01
CA PRO A 39 -35.08 -40.02 53.22
C PRO A 39 -34.44 -41.36 53.65
N ASP A 40 -35.08 -42.49 53.35
CA ASP A 40 -34.56 -43.83 53.65
C ASP A 40 -33.22 -44.11 52.98
N SER A 41 -32.97 -43.47 51.84
CA SER A 41 -31.73 -43.59 51.05
C SER A 41 -30.50 -43.05 51.78
N PHE A 42 -30.69 -42.33 52.90
CA PHE A 42 -29.65 -41.63 53.64
C PHE A 42 -29.50 -42.12 55.10
N LEU A 43 -30.37 -43.04 55.55
CA LEU A 43 -30.38 -43.55 56.92
C LEU A 43 -29.08 -44.25 57.32
N GLY A 44 -28.81 -44.39 58.62
CA GLY A 44 -27.67 -45.18 59.12
C GLY A 44 -26.27 -44.56 58.90
N ASN A 45 -26.19 -43.28 58.56
CA ASN A 45 -24.94 -42.52 58.46
C ASN A 45 -24.87 -41.46 59.60
N PRO A 46 -24.08 -41.67 60.67
CA PRO A 46 -24.10 -40.80 61.85
C PRO A 46 -23.62 -39.35 61.62
N GLY A 47 -22.77 -39.13 60.62
CA GLY A 47 -22.21 -37.81 60.29
C GLY A 47 -22.98 -37.03 59.22
N LEU A 48 -24.04 -37.62 58.66
CA LEU A 48 -24.84 -37.01 57.60
C LEU A 48 -25.93 -36.13 58.22
N CYS A 49 -26.15 -34.96 57.63
CA CYS A 49 -27.17 -34.05 58.11
C CYS A 49 -28.04 -33.56 56.94
N GLY A 50 -29.37 -33.50 57.13
CA GLY A 50 -30.31 -33.09 56.09
C GLY A 50 -31.66 -32.64 56.66
N SER A 51 -32.70 -32.61 55.83
CA SER A 51 -34.02 -32.05 56.16
C SER A 51 -35.06 -33.09 56.62
N TRP A 52 -34.64 -34.12 57.37
CA TRP A 52 -35.55 -35.13 57.95
C TRP A 52 -35.55 -35.06 59.49
N ARG A 53 -36.59 -35.63 60.11
CA ARG A 53 -36.75 -35.61 61.58
C ARG A 53 -35.58 -36.36 62.24
N GLY A 54 -34.81 -35.66 63.07
CA GLY A 54 -33.75 -36.24 63.92
C GLY A 54 -32.32 -35.84 63.56
N SER A 55 -32.07 -35.11 62.46
CA SER A 55 -30.72 -34.61 62.13
C SER A 55 -30.45 -33.22 62.69
N SER A 56 -29.42 -33.09 63.52
CA SER A 56 -28.91 -31.80 64.01
C SER A 56 -27.76 -31.32 63.11
N CYS A 57 -28.04 -30.44 62.15
CA CYS A 57 -26.99 -29.73 61.41
C CYS A 57 -26.49 -28.52 62.22
N PRO A 58 -25.18 -28.17 62.20
CA PRO A 58 -24.72 -26.89 62.69
C PRO A 58 -25.31 -25.76 61.82
N SER A 59 -25.97 -24.79 62.44
CA SER A 59 -26.54 -23.62 61.78
C SER A 59 -25.43 -22.91 60.98
N SER A 60 -25.51 -22.95 59.65
CA SER A 60 -24.54 -22.26 58.79
C SER A 60 -24.58 -20.76 59.07
N SER A 61 -23.46 -20.22 59.57
CA SER A 61 -23.22 -18.77 59.61
C SER A 61 -23.39 -18.21 58.20
N HIS A 62 -24.33 -17.30 58.01
CA HIS A 62 -24.54 -16.58 56.75
C HIS A 62 -23.20 -16.08 56.20
N ALA A 63 -22.82 -16.56 55.02
CA ALA A 63 -21.82 -15.88 54.20
C ALA A 63 -22.33 -14.44 53.96
N LYS A 64 -21.56 -13.44 54.39
CA LYS A 64 -21.89 -12.03 54.16
C LYS A 64 -21.99 -11.80 52.65
N ARG A 65 -23.21 -11.66 52.14
CA ARG A 65 -23.48 -11.08 50.82
C ARG A 65 -22.96 -9.65 50.86
N PHE A 66 -21.86 -9.36 50.19
CA PHE A 66 -21.45 -7.98 49.95
C PHE A 66 -22.51 -7.33 49.06
N SER A 67 -23.31 -6.42 49.62
CA SER A 67 -24.21 -5.58 48.83
C SER A 67 -23.39 -4.50 48.15
N VAL A 68 -23.01 -4.73 46.90
CA VAL A 68 -22.39 -3.68 46.07
C VAL A 68 -23.46 -2.61 45.80
N SER A 69 -23.22 -1.39 46.27
CA SER A 69 -24.14 -0.26 46.05
C SER A 69 -24.38 -0.05 44.55
N ARG A 70 -25.62 0.29 44.17
CA ARG A 70 -25.96 0.66 42.78
C ARG A 70 -25.04 1.75 42.22
N ALA A 71 -24.52 2.64 43.07
CA ALA A 71 -23.55 3.66 42.68
C ALA A 71 -22.19 3.07 42.27
N VAL A 72 -21.74 2.00 42.92
CA VAL A 72 -20.48 1.31 42.59
C VAL A 72 -20.63 0.55 41.27
N ILE A 73 -21.78 -0.09 41.05
CA ILE A 73 -22.08 -0.77 39.77
C ILE A 73 -22.10 0.24 38.63
N LEU A 74 -22.73 1.41 38.84
CA LEU A 74 -22.77 2.48 37.86
C LEU A 74 -21.38 3.05 37.58
N GLY A 75 -20.56 3.23 38.62
CA GLY A 75 -19.17 3.69 38.50
C GLY A 75 -18.29 2.73 37.71
N ILE A 76 -18.41 1.42 37.94
CA ILE A 76 -17.69 0.39 37.18
C ILE A 76 -18.15 0.38 35.71
N ALA A 77 -19.45 0.51 35.46
CA ALA A 77 -20.00 0.53 34.11
C ALA A 77 -19.52 1.76 33.32
N ILE A 78 -19.56 2.96 33.93
CA ILE A 78 -19.09 4.20 33.30
C ILE A 78 -17.57 4.15 33.07
N GLY A 79 -16.80 3.67 34.05
CA GLY A 79 -15.36 3.51 33.93
C GLY A 79 -14.97 2.52 32.84
N GLY A 80 -15.67 1.37 32.78
CA GLY A 80 -15.47 0.36 31.74
C GLY A 80 -15.81 0.89 30.34
N PHE A 81 -16.90 1.66 30.22
CA PHE A 81 -17.28 2.29 28.96
C PHE A 81 -16.27 3.35 28.52
N ALA A 82 -15.75 4.17 29.43
CA ALA A 82 -14.71 5.14 29.13
C ALA A 82 -13.41 4.47 28.66
N ILE A 83 -13.00 3.38 29.32
CA ILE A 83 -11.82 2.59 28.91
C ILE A 83 -12.04 1.96 27.53
N LEU A 84 -13.23 1.40 27.26
CA LEU A 84 -13.57 0.85 25.95
C LEU A 84 -13.51 1.92 24.85
N LEU A 85 -14.03 3.13 25.11
CA LEU A 85 -13.93 4.25 24.18
C LEU A 85 -12.48 4.69 23.95
N LEU A 86 -11.62 4.68 24.97
CA LEU A 86 -10.19 4.97 24.81
C LEU A 86 -9.49 3.90 23.97
N ILE A 87 -9.81 2.63 24.16
CA ILE A 87 -9.27 1.53 23.35
C ILE A 87 -9.73 1.64 21.89
N LEU A 88 -11.02 1.92 21.67
CA LEU A 88 -11.56 2.14 20.32
C LEU A 88 -10.96 3.39 19.66
N ALA A 89 -10.75 4.47 20.41
CA ALA A 89 -10.07 5.66 19.92
C ALA A 89 -8.61 5.38 19.56
N ALA A 90 -7.89 4.55 20.35
CA ALA A 90 -6.54 4.12 20.04
C ALA A 90 -6.47 3.16 18.84
N ALA A 91 -7.44 2.25 18.70
CA ALA A 91 -7.54 1.29 17.59
C ALA A 91 -7.99 1.95 16.28
N CYS A 92 -8.83 2.98 16.36
CA CYS A 92 -9.25 3.82 15.23
C CYS A 92 -8.27 4.97 14.97
N TRP A 93 -7.29 5.21 15.84
CA TRP A 93 -6.21 6.12 15.54
C TRP A 93 -5.44 5.52 14.37
N PRO A 94 -5.25 6.25 13.26
CA PRO A 94 -4.41 5.75 12.18
C PRO A 94 -3.00 5.53 12.72
N HIS A 95 -2.67 4.28 13.03
CA HIS A 95 -1.31 3.75 13.14
C HIS A 95 -0.72 3.61 11.72
N SER A 96 -0.74 4.71 10.98
CA SER A 96 0.26 4.93 9.97
C SER A 96 1.42 5.58 10.73
N PRO A 97 2.54 4.88 11.00
CA PRO A 97 3.75 5.63 11.27
C PRO A 97 3.94 6.51 10.04
N ALA A 98 3.82 7.82 10.21
CA ALA A 98 4.37 8.75 9.27
C ALA A 98 5.88 8.44 9.26
N VAL A 99 6.30 7.60 8.33
CA VAL A 99 7.70 7.58 7.92
C VAL A 99 7.89 8.96 7.31
N SER A 100 8.40 9.86 8.12
CA SER A 100 8.94 11.15 7.72
C SER A 100 10.15 10.89 6.84
N THR A 101 9.90 10.59 5.56
CA THR A 101 10.80 11.05 4.51
C THR A 101 10.66 12.57 4.50
N ASP A 102 11.74 13.29 4.80
CA ASP A 102 11.84 14.75 4.92
C ASP A 102 11.53 15.55 3.63
N PHE A 103 10.69 15.01 2.75
CA PHE A 103 10.26 15.63 1.52
C PHE A 103 8.73 15.69 1.46
N SER A 104 8.13 16.43 2.39
CA SER A 104 6.71 16.79 2.33
C SER A 104 6.60 18.25 1.91
N VAL A 105 6.58 18.52 0.61
CA VAL A 105 5.95 19.76 0.14
C VAL A 105 4.49 19.65 0.56
N SER A 106 4.04 20.48 1.50
CA SER A 106 2.69 20.31 2.02
C SER A 106 1.69 20.58 0.91
N LYS A 107 0.64 19.76 0.82
CA LYS A 107 -0.47 19.95 -0.13
C LYS A 107 -1.05 21.37 -0.11
N GLN A 108 -0.96 22.03 1.05
CA GLN A 108 -1.36 23.42 1.28
C GLN A 108 -0.40 24.42 0.62
N GLU A 109 0.91 24.18 0.59
CA GLU A 109 1.89 25.05 -0.09
C GLU A 109 1.73 25.00 -1.62
N ILE A 110 1.49 23.83 -2.22
CA ILE A 110 1.26 23.73 -3.68
C ILE A 110 0.02 24.54 -4.08
N HIS A 111 -1.09 24.36 -3.35
CA HIS A 111 -2.31 25.13 -3.60
C HIS A 111 -2.15 26.63 -3.29
N ALA A 112 -1.38 26.99 -2.27
CA ALA A 112 -1.12 28.40 -1.94
C ALA A 112 -0.28 29.09 -3.01
N VAL A 113 0.77 28.44 -3.54
CA VAL A 113 1.62 29.01 -4.62
C VAL A 113 0.82 29.16 -5.92
N LEU A 114 -0.07 28.23 -6.24
CA LEU A 114 -0.98 28.36 -7.38
C LEU A 114 -2.01 29.51 -7.22
N SER A 115 -2.30 29.92 -5.98
CA SER A 115 -3.32 30.93 -5.66
C SER A 115 -2.76 32.31 -5.32
N SER A 116 -1.43 32.45 -5.21
CA SER A 116 -0.77 33.67 -4.78
C SER A 116 0.23 34.17 -5.82
N ASN A 117 0.42 35.49 -5.92
CA ASN A 117 1.43 36.14 -6.76
C ASN A 117 2.87 35.93 -6.22
N VAL A 118 3.19 34.71 -5.76
CA VAL A 118 4.51 34.36 -5.25
C VAL A 118 5.44 34.14 -6.44
N PRO A 119 6.66 34.71 -6.42
CA PRO A 119 7.62 34.52 -7.50
C PRO A 119 7.93 33.02 -7.69
N PRO A 120 8.12 32.57 -8.93
CA PRO A 120 8.40 31.17 -9.22
C PRO A 120 9.64 30.69 -8.46
N LYS A 121 9.51 29.58 -7.73
CA LYS A 121 10.60 28.99 -6.96
C LYS A 121 11.04 27.68 -7.62
N LEU A 122 12.28 27.67 -8.11
CA LEU A 122 12.97 26.44 -8.48
C LEU A 122 13.49 25.77 -7.21
N VAL A 123 13.10 24.52 -6.98
CA VAL A 123 13.58 23.70 -5.87
C VAL A 123 14.48 22.61 -6.43
N ILE A 124 15.74 22.62 -6.01
CA ILE A 124 16.78 21.72 -6.48
C ILE A 124 16.83 20.49 -5.57
N LEU A 125 16.67 19.31 -6.18
CA LEU A 125 16.79 18.00 -5.49
C LEU A 125 18.21 17.45 -5.59
N HIS A 126 18.91 17.78 -6.68
CA HIS A 126 20.24 17.27 -6.99
C HIS A 126 21.18 18.36 -7.50
N MET A 127 22.44 18.31 -7.08
CA MET A 127 23.45 19.33 -7.37
C MET A 127 23.75 19.54 -8.86
N ASN A 128 23.34 18.63 -9.74
CA ASN A 128 23.49 18.83 -11.19
C ASN A 128 22.70 20.06 -11.69
N MET A 129 21.69 20.51 -10.94
CA MET A 129 20.93 21.74 -11.21
C MET A 129 21.44 22.99 -10.46
N ALA A 130 22.54 22.92 -9.70
CA ALA A 130 23.01 24.02 -8.85
C ALA A 130 23.31 25.33 -9.61
N LEU A 131 23.74 25.23 -10.89
CA LEU A 131 24.01 26.38 -11.75
C LEU A 131 22.78 26.88 -12.53
N HIS A 132 21.64 26.21 -12.39
CA HIS A 132 20.43 26.55 -13.13
C HIS A 132 19.58 27.52 -12.32
N VAL A 133 19.33 28.70 -12.89
CA VAL A 133 18.39 29.68 -12.36
C VAL A 133 17.12 29.65 -13.20
N TYR A 134 15.95 29.73 -12.54
CA TYR A 134 14.65 29.67 -13.22
C TYR A 134 14.55 30.65 -14.41
N ASP A 135 14.95 31.90 -14.20
CA ASP A 135 14.89 32.94 -15.23
C ASP A 135 15.81 32.66 -16.42
N ASP A 136 16.98 32.06 -16.17
CA ASP A 136 17.89 31.65 -17.23
C ASP A 136 17.30 30.51 -18.06
N ILE A 137 16.64 29.54 -17.41
CA ILE A 137 15.94 28.46 -18.11
C ILE A 137 14.83 29.05 -19.00
N MET A 138 14.01 29.94 -18.45
CA MET A 138 12.91 30.57 -19.19
C MET A 138 13.44 31.40 -20.36
N ARG A 139 14.50 32.18 -20.16
CA ARG A 139 15.15 32.93 -21.23
C ARG A 139 15.71 32.02 -22.32
N MET A 140 16.41 30.95 -21.95
CA MET A 140 17.05 30.02 -22.90
C MET A 140 16.06 29.16 -23.68
N THR A 141 14.85 28.95 -23.13
CA THR A 141 13.76 28.23 -23.80
C THR A 141 12.75 29.17 -24.46
N GLU A 142 13.02 30.47 -24.50
CA GLU A 142 12.11 31.49 -25.04
C GLU A 142 10.70 31.37 -24.41
N ASN A 143 10.66 31.23 -23.08
CA ASN A 143 9.47 30.95 -22.26
C ASN A 143 8.77 29.63 -22.64
N LEU A 144 9.54 28.54 -22.77
CA LEU A 144 9.05 27.22 -23.17
C LEU A 144 8.33 27.26 -24.53
N SER A 145 8.97 27.90 -25.51
CA SER A 145 8.51 27.96 -26.90
C SER A 145 8.48 26.58 -27.57
N GLU A 146 7.60 26.40 -28.56
CA GLU A 146 7.42 25.15 -29.29
C GLU A 146 8.71 24.64 -29.96
N LYS A 147 9.61 25.54 -30.31
CA LYS A 147 10.94 25.24 -30.87
C LYS A 147 11.77 24.28 -30.02
N TYR A 148 11.55 24.28 -28.70
CA TYR A 148 12.31 23.47 -27.75
C TYR A 148 11.59 22.17 -27.36
N ILE A 149 10.42 21.88 -27.94
CA ILE A 149 9.67 20.67 -27.63
C ILE A 149 10.41 19.45 -28.18
N ILE A 150 10.56 18.44 -27.33
CA ILE A 150 11.13 17.13 -27.66
C ILE A 150 10.12 15.99 -27.52
N GLY A 151 8.95 16.23 -26.92
CA GLY A 151 7.92 15.21 -26.79
C GLY A 151 6.59 15.76 -26.28
N TYR A 152 5.52 15.06 -26.65
CA TYR A 152 4.17 15.29 -26.15
C TYR A 152 3.69 14.04 -25.42
N GLY A 153 3.23 14.24 -24.19
CA GLY A 153 2.51 13.25 -23.39
C GLY A 153 1.01 13.54 -23.37
N ALA A 154 0.24 12.61 -22.81
CA ALA A 154 -1.22 12.77 -22.66
C ALA A 154 -1.57 13.94 -21.72
N SER A 155 -0.72 14.23 -20.73
CA SER A 155 -0.92 15.23 -19.69
C SER A 155 0.21 16.26 -19.60
N SER A 156 1.17 16.23 -20.53
CA SER A 156 2.36 17.08 -20.44
C SER A 156 3.03 17.35 -21.79
N THR A 157 3.83 18.42 -21.83
CA THR A 157 4.80 18.70 -22.90
C THR A 157 6.20 18.65 -22.33
N VAL A 158 7.13 18.06 -23.06
CA VAL A 158 8.54 17.96 -22.65
C VAL A 158 9.40 18.85 -23.55
N TYR A 159 10.22 19.70 -22.92
CA TYR A 159 11.13 20.64 -23.58
C TYR A 159 12.57 20.28 -23.28
N LYS A 160 13.49 20.59 -24.21
CA LYS A 160 14.94 20.51 -23.98
C LYS A 160 15.49 21.89 -23.65
N CYS A 161 16.23 21.98 -22.55
CA CYS A 161 17.01 23.16 -22.20
C CYS A 161 18.50 22.83 -22.18
N VAL A 162 19.32 23.74 -22.73
CA VAL A 162 20.77 23.64 -22.71
C VAL A 162 21.32 24.97 -22.22
N LEU A 163 21.82 25.00 -20.99
CA LEU A 163 22.56 26.15 -20.47
C LEU A 163 24.06 26.00 -20.82
N LYS A 164 24.76 27.13 -20.99
CA LYS A 164 26.21 27.12 -21.24
C LYS A 164 26.93 26.40 -20.10
N ASN A 165 27.87 25.53 -20.45
CA ASN A 165 28.69 24.74 -19.50
C ASN A 165 27.89 23.81 -18.57
N CYS A 166 26.62 23.53 -18.87
CA CYS A 166 25.78 22.62 -18.10
C CYS A 166 25.37 21.42 -18.95
N LYS A 167 25.01 20.31 -18.28
CA LYS A 167 24.37 19.19 -18.96
C LYS A 167 22.96 19.61 -19.44
N PRO A 168 22.49 19.09 -20.58
CA PRO A 168 21.12 19.32 -21.02
C PRO A 168 20.09 18.79 -20.01
N VAL A 169 18.94 19.46 -19.93
CA VAL A 169 17.83 19.13 -19.02
C VAL A 169 16.55 18.96 -19.82
N ALA A 170 15.77 17.94 -19.46
CA ALA A 170 14.41 17.75 -19.96
C ALA A 170 13.40 18.39 -18.99
N ILE A 171 12.57 19.30 -19.49
CA ILE A 171 11.58 20.03 -18.70
C ILE A 171 10.20 19.48 -19.06
N LYS A 172 9.58 18.73 -18.15
CA LYS A 172 8.21 18.25 -18.28
C LYS A 172 7.28 19.30 -17.68
N LYS A 173 6.48 19.94 -18.53
CA LYS A 173 5.41 20.87 -18.14
C LYS A 173 4.09 20.13 -18.14
N LEU A 174 3.45 20.03 -16.98
CA LEU A 174 2.12 19.42 -16.87
C LEU A 174 1.03 20.39 -17.33
N TYR A 175 -0.02 19.88 -17.96
CA TYR A 175 -1.14 20.69 -18.42
C TYR A 175 -2.00 21.16 -17.23
N ALA A 176 -1.95 22.47 -16.95
CA ALA A 176 -2.60 23.09 -15.79
C ALA A 176 -4.14 22.95 -15.77
N HIS A 177 -4.77 22.66 -16.91
CA HIS A 177 -6.24 22.59 -17.02
C HIS A 177 -6.85 21.26 -16.52
N TYR A 178 -6.03 20.25 -16.22
CA TYR A 178 -6.51 18.96 -15.74
C TYR A 178 -6.38 18.87 -14.22
N PRO A 179 -7.46 18.57 -13.46
CA PRO A 179 -7.39 18.33 -12.01
C PRO A 179 -6.37 17.24 -11.63
N GLN A 180 -6.14 16.30 -12.55
CA GLN A 180 -5.19 15.20 -12.39
C GLN A 180 -3.72 15.66 -12.43
N SER A 181 -3.42 16.83 -12.99
CA SER A 181 -2.04 17.34 -13.13
C SER A 181 -1.34 17.59 -11.79
N VAL A 182 -2.06 18.10 -10.78
CA VAL A 182 -1.50 18.30 -9.43
C VAL A 182 -1.16 16.94 -8.81
N LYS A 183 -2.05 15.96 -8.96
CA LYS A 183 -1.81 14.61 -8.45
C LYS A 183 -0.65 13.92 -9.16
N GLU A 184 -0.52 14.07 -10.47
CA GLU A 184 0.63 13.55 -11.22
C GLU A 184 1.94 14.18 -10.73
N PHE A 185 1.93 15.49 -10.50
CA PHE A 185 3.07 16.22 -9.94
C PHE A 185 3.46 15.69 -8.55
N GLU A 186 2.49 15.60 -7.63
CA GLU A 186 2.69 15.04 -6.29
C GLU A 186 3.22 13.61 -6.36
N THR A 187 2.66 12.78 -7.25
CA THR A 187 3.08 11.39 -7.41
C THR A 187 4.53 11.30 -7.87
N GLU A 188 4.96 12.12 -8.84
CA GLU A 188 6.37 12.15 -9.30
C GLU A 188 7.31 12.58 -8.17
N LEU A 189 6.92 13.60 -7.40
CA LEU A 189 7.70 14.09 -6.25
C LEU A 189 7.84 13.05 -5.14
N GLU A 190 6.75 12.37 -4.78
CA GLU A 190 6.73 11.35 -3.74
C GLU A 190 7.45 10.05 -4.15
N THR A 191 7.48 9.74 -5.46
CA THR A 191 8.11 8.53 -6.00
C THR A 191 9.50 8.81 -6.55
N ILE A 192 9.63 9.17 -7.83
CA ILE A 192 10.92 9.34 -8.49
C ILE A 192 11.75 10.48 -7.89
N GLY A 193 11.11 11.46 -7.26
CA GLY A 193 11.78 12.54 -6.54
C GLY A 193 12.45 12.12 -5.23
N SER A 194 12.07 10.97 -4.64
CA SER A 194 12.59 10.49 -3.35
C SER A 194 13.55 9.31 -3.48
N ILE A 195 13.77 8.79 -4.69
CA ILE A 195 14.60 7.60 -4.95
C ILE A 195 15.67 7.88 -6.01
N LYS A 196 16.72 7.06 -6.03
CA LYS A 196 17.78 7.15 -7.05
C LYS A 196 18.31 5.77 -7.42
N HIS A 197 18.29 5.46 -8.70
CA HIS A 197 18.80 4.20 -9.23
C HIS A 197 19.34 4.40 -10.66
N ARG A 198 20.36 3.64 -11.06
CA ARG A 198 21.04 3.79 -12.36
C ARG A 198 20.16 3.52 -13.58
N ASN A 199 19.02 2.85 -13.39
CA ASN A 199 18.07 2.52 -14.45
C ASN A 199 16.72 3.22 -14.28
N LEU A 200 16.68 4.30 -13.49
CA LEU A 200 15.53 5.19 -13.39
C LEU A 200 15.98 6.59 -13.79
N VAL A 201 15.12 7.33 -14.48
CA VAL A 201 15.41 8.73 -14.82
C VAL A 201 15.48 9.56 -13.53
N SER A 202 16.53 10.37 -13.40
CA SER A 202 16.73 11.17 -12.19
C SER A 202 16.03 12.53 -12.29
N LEU A 203 15.04 12.76 -11.41
CA LEU A 203 14.41 14.07 -11.20
C LEU A 203 15.38 15.01 -10.47
N GLN A 204 15.81 16.08 -11.13
CA GLN A 204 16.84 17.00 -10.62
C GLN A 204 16.28 18.18 -9.84
N ALA A 205 15.10 18.67 -10.25
CA ALA A 205 14.46 19.83 -9.67
C ALA A 205 12.96 19.85 -10.01
N TYR A 206 12.22 20.72 -9.35
CA TYR A 206 10.85 21.07 -9.73
C TYR A 206 10.62 22.57 -9.54
N SER A 207 9.59 23.11 -10.20
CA SER A 207 9.15 24.48 -10.00
C SER A 207 7.63 24.56 -9.98
N LEU A 208 7.14 25.31 -9.00
CA LEU A 208 5.76 25.78 -8.96
C LEU A 208 5.79 27.22 -9.47
N SER A 209 5.06 27.48 -10.55
CA SER A 209 5.10 28.78 -11.22
C SER A 209 3.76 29.12 -11.88
N PRO A 210 3.51 30.41 -12.19
CA PRO A 210 2.39 30.79 -13.05
C PRO A 210 2.44 30.14 -14.45
N ALA A 211 3.63 29.72 -14.91
CA ALA A 211 3.80 29.01 -16.17
C ALA A 211 3.39 27.53 -16.11
N GLY A 212 3.05 27.02 -14.92
CA GLY A 212 2.62 25.66 -14.65
C GLY A 212 3.55 24.91 -13.70
N ASN A 213 3.17 23.66 -13.40
CA ASN A 213 3.98 22.71 -12.65
C ASN A 213 5.06 22.14 -13.57
N LEU A 214 6.33 22.42 -13.25
CA LEU A 214 7.48 22.01 -14.04
C LEU A 214 8.30 20.98 -13.27
N LEU A 215 8.66 19.88 -13.93
CA LEU A 215 9.56 18.84 -13.44
C LEU A 215 10.80 18.82 -14.34
N PHE A 216 11.98 18.83 -13.73
CA PHE A 216 13.27 18.92 -14.43
C PHE A 216 14.02 17.61 -14.28
N TYR A 217 14.25 16.90 -15.39
CA TYR A 217 14.93 15.61 -15.42
C TYR A 217 16.27 15.71 -16.15
N GLU A 218 17.16 14.77 -15.90
CA GLU A 218 18.31 14.55 -16.78
C GLU A 218 17.82 14.24 -18.20
N TYR A 219 18.43 14.89 -19.19
CA TYR A 219 18.09 14.66 -20.58
C TYR A 219 18.73 13.36 -21.09
N MET A 220 17.91 12.53 -21.73
CA MET A 220 18.32 11.25 -22.30
C MET A 220 18.58 11.42 -23.80
N GLU A 221 19.84 11.32 -24.21
CA GLU A 221 20.29 11.75 -25.54
C GLU A 221 19.76 10.88 -26.69
N SER A 222 19.50 9.60 -26.41
CA SER A 222 19.03 8.64 -27.41
C SER A 222 17.50 8.54 -27.47
N GLY A 223 16.78 9.39 -26.74
CA GLY A 223 15.32 9.43 -26.73
C GLY A 223 14.70 8.22 -26.03
N SER A 224 13.50 7.82 -26.45
CA SER A 224 12.84 6.62 -25.91
C SER A 224 13.18 5.36 -26.70
N LEU A 225 13.04 4.19 -26.06
CA LEU A 225 13.16 2.90 -26.73
C LEU A 225 12.17 2.78 -27.90
N TRP A 226 10.98 3.37 -27.77
CA TRP A 226 10.01 3.44 -28.86
C TRP A 226 10.59 4.16 -30.09
N ASP A 227 11.24 5.29 -29.89
CA ASP A 227 11.84 6.07 -30.98
C ASP A 227 12.92 5.27 -31.70
N VAL A 228 13.74 4.53 -30.95
CA VAL A 228 14.83 3.72 -31.53
C VAL A 228 14.30 2.48 -32.25
N LEU A 229 13.32 1.76 -31.70
CA LEU A 229 12.77 0.54 -32.31
C LEU A 229 11.89 0.82 -33.52
N HIS A 230 11.07 1.87 -33.44
CA HIS A 230 9.97 2.14 -34.37
C HIS A 230 10.19 3.37 -35.24
N ALA A 231 11.38 3.98 -35.22
CA ALA A 231 11.76 5.05 -36.14
C ALA A 231 11.52 4.67 -37.61
N PRO A 232 11.13 5.64 -38.46
CA PRO A 232 11.09 5.45 -39.91
C PRO A 232 12.42 4.93 -40.43
N SER A 233 12.38 4.07 -41.44
CA SER A 233 13.56 3.36 -41.99
C SER A 233 14.73 4.26 -42.35
N SER A 234 14.49 5.53 -42.67
CA SER A 234 15.52 6.54 -43.00
C SER A 234 16.32 7.06 -41.81
N LYS A 235 15.87 6.82 -40.57
CA LYS A 235 16.53 7.26 -39.32
C LYS A 235 16.75 6.11 -38.33
N LYS A 236 16.61 4.86 -38.78
CA LYS A 236 16.60 3.70 -37.89
C LYS A 236 18.03 3.35 -37.45
N THR A 237 18.41 3.78 -36.26
CA THR A 237 19.56 3.18 -35.57
C THR A 237 19.21 1.72 -35.28
N LYS A 238 19.93 0.78 -35.91
CA LYS A 238 19.72 -0.64 -35.63
C LYS A 238 20.35 -0.99 -34.29
N LEU A 239 19.51 -1.16 -33.26
CA LEU A 239 19.92 -1.85 -32.05
C LEU A 239 20.25 -3.30 -32.40
N ASP A 240 21.52 -3.66 -32.19
CA ASP A 240 21.96 -5.04 -32.24
C ASP A 240 21.39 -5.84 -31.06
N TRP A 241 21.63 -7.15 -31.07
CA TRP A 241 21.08 -8.03 -30.06
C TRP A 241 21.62 -7.74 -28.66
N GLU A 242 22.91 -7.42 -28.55
CA GLU A 242 23.55 -7.13 -27.27
C GLU A 242 22.95 -5.86 -26.65
N ALA A 243 22.80 -4.77 -27.41
CA ALA A 243 22.18 -3.55 -26.91
C ALA A 243 20.73 -3.81 -26.45
N ARG A 244 19.96 -4.62 -27.17
CA ARG A 244 18.59 -5.00 -26.76
C ARG A 244 18.59 -5.77 -25.43
N LEU A 245 19.54 -6.69 -25.24
CA LEU A 245 19.69 -7.43 -23.99
C LEU A 245 20.07 -6.51 -22.83
N GLN A 246 20.99 -5.56 -23.04
CA GLN A 246 21.36 -4.59 -22.01
C GLN A 246 20.20 -3.66 -21.64
N ILE A 247 19.39 -3.23 -22.62
CA ILE A 247 18.18 -2.44 -22.37
C ILE A 247 17.15 -3.24 -21.58
N ALA A 248 16.92 -4.51 -21.95
CA ALA A 248 16.03 -5.40 -21.23
C ALA A 248 16.49 -5.58 -19.77
N LEU A 249 17.77 -5.85 -19.57
CA LEU A 249 18.38 -6.04 -18.25
C LEU A 249 18.26 -4.78 -17.40
N GLY A 250 18.65 -3.62 -17.94
CA GLY A 250 18.56 -2.34 -17.23
C GLY A 250 17.14 -2.01 -16.81
N THR A 251 16.17 -2.21 -17.70
CA THR A 251 14.74 -2.01 -17.39
C THR A 251 14.28 -2.94 -16.26
N ALA A 252 14.66 -4.23 -16.30
CA ALA A 252 14.35 -5.18 -15.24
C ALA A 252 14.99 -4.81 -13.90
N GLN A 253 16.24 -4.33 -13.91
CA GLN A 253 16.93 -3.84 -12.70
C GLN A 253 16.20 -2.64 -12.09
N GLY A 254 15.74 -1.69 -12.92
CA GLY A 254 14.92 -0.56 -12.48
C GLY A 254 13.61 -1.02 -11.82
N LEU A 255 12.89 -1.96 -12.43
CA LEU A 255 11.64 -2.51 -11.86
C LEU A 255 11.89 -3.31 -10.58
N ALA A 256 12.93 -4.13 -10.55
CA ALA A 256 13.29 -4.90 -9.36
C ALA A 256 13.56 -3.98 -8.16
N TYR A 257 14.30 -2.88 -8.38
CA TYR A 257 14.53 -1.86 -7.36
C TYR A 257 13.20 -1.27 -6.83
N LEU A 258 12.30 -0.87 -7.73
CA LEU A 258 10.99 -0.31 -7.34
C LEU A 258 10.13 -1.31 -6.53
N HIS A 259 10.17 -2.59 -6.89
CA HIS A 259 9.30 -3.62 -6.31
C HIS A 259 9.84 -4.22 -5.01
N HIS A 260 11.16 -4.29 -4.87
CA HIS A 260 11.81 -5.08 -3.82
C HIS A 260 12.71 -4.25 -2.89
N ASP A 261 13.32 -3.17 -3.39
CA ASP A 261 14.28 -2.38 -2.60
C ASP A 261 13.62 -1.12 -2.02
N CYS A 262 12.56 -0.61 -2.65
CA CYS A 262 11.76 0.49 -2.11
C CYS A 262 10.79 0.02 -1.01
N SER A 263 10.68 0.81 0.06
CA SER A 263 9.70 0.62 1.14
C SER A 263 9.01 1.95 1.47
N PRO A 264 7.73 2.15 1.11
CA PRO A 264 6.82 1.19 0.45
C PRO A 264 7.27 0.81 -0.98
N ARG A 265 6.83 -0.37 -1.46
CA ARG A 265 7.11 -0.77 -2.84
C ARG A 265 6.38 0.17 -3.80
N ILE A 266 7.00 0.47 -4.93
CA ILE A 266 6.45 1.40 -5.92
C ILE A 266 6.03 0.57 -7.14
N ILE A 267 4.75 0.65 -7.52
CA ILE A 267 4.25 0.05 -8.76
C ILE A 267 4.16 1.18 -9.80
N HIS A 268 4.87 1.03 -10.91
CA HIS A 268 5.02 2.06 -11.94
C HIS A 268 3.72 2.30 -12.72
N ARG A 269 2.98 1.24 -13.05
CA ARG A 269 1.68 1.20 -13.76
C ARG A 269 1.67 1.65 -15.22
N ASP A 270 2.74 2.27 -15.71
CA ASP A 270 2.87 2.66 -17.11
C ASP A 270 4.20 2.23 -17.76
N VAL A 271 4.63 0.99 -17.49
CA VAL A 271 5.81 0.42 -18.14
C VAL A 271 5.52 0.21 -19.63
N LYS A 272 6.25 0.92 -20.50
CA LYS A 272 6.14 0.83 -21.95
C LYS A 272 7.40 1.34 -22.61
N SER A 273 7.66 0.98 -23.86
CA SER A 273 8.86 1.41 -24.59
C SER A 273 8.97 2.94 -24.77
N LYS A 274 7.87 3.70 -24.74
CA LYS A 274 7.91 5.18 -24.71
C LYS A 274 8.43 5.76 -23.39
N ASN A 275 8.28 5.01 -22.29
CA ASN A 275 8.68 5.43 -20.94
C ASN A 275 10.03 4.80 -20.53
N ILE A 276 10.69 4.07 -21.43
CA ILE A 276 12.07 3.60 -21.24
C ILE A 276 12.95 4.52 -22.07
N LEU A 277 13.61 5.46 -21.41
CA LEU A 277 14.52 6.39 -22.06
C LEU A 277 15.94 5.82 -22.11
N LEU A 278 16.71 6.28 -23.08
CA LEU A 278 18.04 5.79 -23.38
C LEU A 278 19.03 6.96 -23.33
N ASP A 279 20.06 6.83 -22.51
CA ASP A 279 21.14 7.81 -22.48
C ASP A 279 22.03 7.70 -23.75
N LYS A 280 23.07 8.53 -23.82
CA LYS A 280 24.07 8.50 -24.90
C LYS A 280 24.74 7.14 -25.13
N ASP A 281 24.79 6.28 -24.11
CA ASP A 281 25.44 4.96 -24.12
C ASP A 281 24.39 3.83 -24.27
N TYR A 282 23.13 4.18 -24.59
CA TYR A 282 21.99 3.27 -24.71
C TYR A 282 21.64 2.51 -23.41
N VAL A 283 22.00 3.06 -22.25
CA VAL A 283 21.57 2.53 -20.96
C VAL A 283 20.12 2.92 -20.71
N ALA A 284 19.31 1.93 -20.32
CA ALA A 284 17.88 2.10 -20.08
C ALA A 284 17.59 2.79 -18.74
N HIS A 285 16.73 3.81 -18.79
CA HIS A 285 16.22 4.57 -17.67
C HIS A 285 14.69 4.63 -17.73
N LEU A 286 14.01 4.00 -16.76
CA LEU A 286 12.55 4.05 -16.66
C LEU A 286 12.10 5.45 -16.21
N ALA A 287 11.08 5.99 -16.87
CA ALA A 287 10.59 7.35 -16.73
C ALA A 287 9.06 7.40 -16.58
N ASP A 288 8.53 8.59 -16.29
CA ASP A 288 7.09 8.89 -16.23
C ASP A 288 6.35 8.18 -15.08
N PHE A 289 6.60 8.66 -13.87
CA PHE A 289 6.01 8.12 -12.64
C PHE A 289 4.67 8.80 -12.29
N GLY A 290 4.10 9.63 -13.17
CA GLY A 290 2.91 10.45 -12.90
C GLY A 290 1.68 9.65 -12.44
N ILE A 291 1.60 8.36 -12.78
CA ILE A 291 0.51 7.49 -12.31
C ILE A 291 0.96 6.39 -11.35
N ALA A 292 2.23 6.38 -10.93
CA ALA A 292 2.80 5.37 -10.04
C ALA A 292 2.04 5.28 -8.71
N LYS A 293 2.21 4.16 -8.00
CA LYS A 293 1.52 3.93 -6.74
C LYS A 293 2.40 3.23 -5.72
N SER A 294 2.59 3.88 -4.58
CA SER A 294 3.22 3.30 -3.40
C SER A 294 2.26 2.32 -2.71
N VAL A 295 2.71 1.10 -2.49
CA VAL A 295 1.95 0.02 -1.85
C VAL A 295 2.73 -0.51 -0.66
N CYS A 296 2.06 -0.61 0.49
CA CYS A 296 2.68 -1.17 1.69
C CYS A 296 3.11 -2.62 1.44
N ILE A 297 4.33 -2.99 1.88
CA ILE A 297 4.92 -4.32 1.65
C ILE A 297 4.05 -5.44 2.25
N SER A 298 3.28 -5.16 3.31
CA SER A 298 2.37 -6.12 3.95
C SER A 298 1.11 -6.42 3.13
N LYS A 299 0.80 -5.62 2.10
CA LYS A 299 -0.36 -5.83 1.23
C LYS A 299 0.04 -6.59 -0.02
N THR A 300 -0.73 -7.61 -0.38
CA THR A 300 -0.55 -8.36 -1.62
C THR A 300 -1.03 -7.60 -2.86
N HIS A 301 -1.98 -6.67 -2.68
CA HIS A 301 -2.52 -5.83 -3.73
C HIS A 301 -3.16 -4.56 -3.14
N THR A 302 -3.48 -3.62 -4.02
CA THR A 302 -4.27 -2.42 -3.70
C THR A 302 -5.41 -2.26 -4.70
N SER A 303 -6.63 -2.04 -4.21
CA SER A 303 -7.77 -1.74 -5.07
C SER A 303 -7.69 -0.30 -5.58
N THR A 304 -7.73 -0.11 -6.90
CA THR A 304 -7.55 1.21 -7.51
C THR A 304 -8.12 1.25 -8.92
N TYR A 305 -8.52 2.44 -9.39
CA TYR A 305 -8.93 2.65 -10.78
C TYR A 305 -7.86 2.13 -11.74
N VAL A 306 -8.30 1.49 -12.81
CA VAL A 306 -7.42 1.01 -13.88
C VAL A 306 -6.81 2.22 -14.60
N MET A 307 -5.49 2.28 -14.62
CA MET A 307 -4.71 3.26 -15.39
C MET A 307 -3.53 2.54 -16.05
N GLY A 308 -3.03 3.10 -17.14
CA GLY A 308 -1.94 2.55 -17.94
C GLY A 308 -2.21 2.72 -19.43
N THR A 309 -1.29 2.25 -20.25
CA THR A 309 -1.40 2.34 -21.71
C THR A 309 -1.99 1.07 -22.33
N ILE A 310 -3.02 1.22 -23.18
CA ILE A 310 -3.63 0.10 -23.91
C ILE A 310 -2.55 -0.69 -24.66
N GLY A 311 -2.62 -2.03 -24.57
CA GLY A 311 -1.62 -2.95 -25.10
C GLY A 311 -0.57 -3.39 -24.07
N TYR A 312 -0.37 -2.63 -23.00
CA TYR A 312 0.55 -2.96 -21.90
C TYR A 312 -0.16 -3.29 -20.59
N ILE A 313 -1.45 -2.93 -20.46
CA ILE A 313 -2.22 -3.16 -19.24
C ILE A 313 -2.39 -4.67 -18.99
N ASP A 314 -2.04 -5.09 -17.78
CA ASP A 314 -2.29 -6.43 -17.25
C ASP A 314 -3.79 -6.77 -17.30
N PRO A 315 -4.20 -7.86 -17.98
CA PRO A 315 -5.60 -8.23 -18.11
C PRO A 315 -6.26 -8.60 -16.77
N GLU A 316 -5.51 -9.15 -15.80
CA GLU A 316 -6.06 -9.44 -14.47
C GLU A 316 -6.35 -8.13 -13.72
N TYR A 317 -5.42 -7.19 -13.74
CA TYR A 317 -5.62 -5.86 -13.17
C TYR A 317 -6.79 -5.13 -13.86
N ALA A 318 -6.88 -5.17 -15.18
CA ALA A 318 -7.99 -4.59 -15.93
C ALA A 318 -9.35 -5.14 -15.50
N ARG A 319 -9.43 -6.45 -15.25
CA ARG A 319 -10.67 -7.13 -14.84
C ARG A 319 -11.01 -6.92 -13.36
N THR A 320 -10.01 -6.92 -12.49
CA THR A 320 -10.23 -6.99 -11.03
C THR A 320 -10.07 -5.65 -10.32
N SER A 321 -9.44 -4.66 -10.97
CA SER A 321 -8.98 -3.41 -10.35
C SER A 321 -8.04 -3.63 -9.15
N ARG A 322 -7.43 -4.82 -9.02
CA ARG A 322 -6.44 -5.15 -8.01
C ARG A 322 -5.05 -4.98 -8.60
N LEU A 323 -4.34 -3.95 -8.14
CA LEU A 323 -3.00 -3.64 -8.60
C LEU A 323 -1.97 -4.27 -7.67
N ASN A 324 -0.96 -4.93 -8.24
CA ASN A 324 0.25 -5.39 -7.56
C ASN A 324 1.46 -5.26 -8.52
N GLU A 325 2.65 -5.67 -8.07
CA GLU A 325 3.87 -5.57 -8.89
C GLU A 325 3.83 -6.46 -10.16
N LYS A 326 2.98 -7.50 -10.18
CA LYS A 326 2.84 -8.38 -11.35
C LYS A 326 2.22 -7.65 -12.54
N SER A 327 1.47 -6.57 -12.30
CA SER A 327 0.97 -5.72 -13.38
C SER A 327 2.12 -5.05 -14.15
N ASP A 328 3.16 -4.58 -13.47
CA ASP A 328 4.37 -4.06 -14.13
C ASP A 328 5.17 -5.17 -14.82
N VAL A 329 5.23 -6.37 -14.23
CA VAL A 329 5.90 -7.53 -14.84
C VAL A 329 5.23 -7.92 -16.16
N TYR A 330 3.90 -7.90 -16.22
CA TYR A 330 3.15 -8.13 -17.45
C TYR A 330 3.50 -7.08 -18.51
N SER A 331 3.44 -5.79 -18.15
CA SER A 331 3.77 -4.69 -19.06
C SER A 331 5.22 -4.78 -19.56
N TYR A 332 6.17 -5.17 -18.70
CA TYR A 332 7.55 -5.46 -19.08
C TYR A 332 7.67 -6.63 -20.05
N GLY A 333 6.85 -7.68 -19.90
CA GLY A 333 6.77 -8.78 -20.86
C GLY A 333 6.41 -8.31 -22.27
N ILE A 334 5.51 -7.33 -22.40
CA ILE A 334 5.19 -6.72 -23.70
C ILE A 334 6.40 -5.98 -24.28
N VAL A 335 7.14 -5.22 -23.45
CA VAL A 335 8.39 -4.56 -23.87
C VAL A 335 9.43 -5.57 -24.36
N LEU A 336 9.56 -6.71 -23.69
CA LEU A 336 10.44 -7.80 -24.14
C LEU A 336 10.03 -8.32 -25.52
N LEU A 337 8.73 -8.47 -25.78
CA LEU A 337 8.23 -8.86 -27.11
C LEU A 337 8.54 -7.79 -28.18
N GLU A 338 8.44 -6.50 -27.85
CA GLU A 338 8.88 -5.43 -28.76
C GLU A 338 10.38 -5.52 -29.06
N LEU A 339 11.21 -5.73 -28.04
CA LEU A 339 12.67 -5.89 -28.20
C LEU A 339 13.02 -7.13 -29.05
N LEU A 340 12.31 -8.24 -28.88
CA LEU A 340 12.53 -9.47 -29.64
C LEU A 340 12.08 -9.34 -31.10
N THR A 341 10.87 -8.82 -31.32
CA THR A 341 10.22 -8.86 -32.64
C THR A 341 10.44 -7.60 -33.45
N GLY A 342 10.77 -6.47 -32.80
CA GLY A 342 10.76 -5.14 -33.40
C GLY A 342 9.38 -4.65 -33.84
N LYS A 343 8.29 -5.33 -33.44
CA LYS A 343 6.91 -4.96 -33.75
C LYS A 343 6.32 -4.10 -32.64
N LYS A 344 5.32 -3.29 -32.99
CA LYS A 344 4.54 -2.50 -32.04
C LYS A 344 3.65 -3.40 -31.17
N PRO A 345 3.32 -2.99 -29.93
CA PRO A 345 2.48 -3.74 -29.00
C PRO A 345 1.04 -3.89 -29.53
N VAL A 346 0.55 -2.84 -30.20
CA VAL A 346 -0.74 -2.79 -30.87
C VAL A 346 -0.51 -2.15 -32.24
N ASP A 347 -0.89 -2.85 -33.29
CA ASP A 347 -0.98 -2.37 -34.67
C ASP A 347 -2.28 -2.93 -35.29
N ASN A 348 -2.71 -2.37 -36.42
CA ASN A 348 -3.98 -2.73 -37.07
C ASN A 348 -4.09 -4.22 -37.43
N GLU A 349 -2.97 -4.94 -37.52
CA GLU A 349 -2.90 -6.36 -37.89
C GLU A 349 -2.46 -7.29 -36.74
N CYS A 350 -1.91 -6.76 -35.64
CA CYS A 350 -1.26 -7.55 -34.59
C CYS A 350 -1.36 -6.89 -33.22
N ASN A 351 -1.75 -7.67 -32.21
CA ASN A 351 -1.63 -7.30 -30.82
C ASN A 351 -0.69 -8.32 -30.15
N LEU A 352 0.43 -7.86 -29.58
CA LEU A 352 1.44 -8.74 -28.99
C LEU A 352 0.86 -9.59 -27.84
N HIS A 353 -0.21 -9.13 -27.19
CA HIS A 353 -0.99 -9.95 -26.24
C HIS A 353 -1.45 -11.29 -26.86
N HIS A 354 -1.83 -11.31 -28.15
CA HIS A 354 -2.29 -12.54 -28.80
C HIS A 354 -1.17 -13.56 -28.96
N LEU A 355 0.09 -13.12 -29.10
CA LEU A 355 1.22 -14.04 -29.08
C LEU A 355 1.34 -14.74 -27.74
N VAL A 356 1.06 -14.03 -26.63
CA VAL A 356 1.11 -14.62 -25.28
C VAL A 356 -0.04 -15.61 -25.05
N THR A 357 -1.26 -15.31 -25.53
CA THR A 357 -2.43 -16.17 -25.29
C THR A 357 -2.52 -17.39 -26.21
N ASN A 358 -1.82 -17.40 -27.34
CA ASN A 358 -1.87 -18.50 -28.32
C ASN A 358 -0.87 -19.63 -28.04
N PHE A 359 -0.10 -19.58 -26.94
CA PHE A 359 0.83 -20.64 -26.52
C PHE A 359 0.21 -21.68 -25.57
N HIS A 360 -1.12 -21.87 -25.61
CA HIS A 360 -1.83 -22.87 -24.80
C HIS A 360 -1.93 -24.24 -25.46
#